data_AF-A0A3M7NAS0-F1
#
_entry.id   AF-A0A3M7NAS0-F1
#
_cell.length_a   1.000
_cell.length_b   1.000
_cell.length_c   1.000
_cell.angle_alpha   90.00
_cell.angle_beta   90.00
_cell.angle_gamma   90.00
#
_symmetry.space_group_name_H-M   'P 1'
#
loop_
_entity.id
_entity.type
_entity.pdbx_description
1 polymer ?
#
loop_
_entity_poly.entity_id
_entity_poly.type
_entity_poly.pdbx_seq_one_letter_code
_entity_poly.pdbx_strand_id
1 'polypeptide(L)'
;MVLLTTTPRILDAIAALSSSELQQASLAAEQLPTSAGAPISHTGLLAIHRLLKTSQHAAGACPPSLNTLLRGARPYIPPRAAKPAKSPEYVALMARLRAEQEQREYRAMVAQRDRGSGECADEKDDIYPSLVFNILLSVVMCSVAVFVVTRYWSSAGVRVLVSLGAGLVVGVAEVGVYAIYLRNVRVGREKERRKKEKKILIVEQGGEVIWGRGKHGGMRRRVREKWEREQQKGS
;
A
#
# COMPACT_ATOMS: atom_id res chain seq x y z
N MET A 1 17.02 7.20 33.14
CA MET A 1 18.05 8.22 32.84
C MET A 1 18.13 8.43 31.34
N VAL A 2 18.25 9.68 30.85
CA VAL A 2 18.37 9.96 29.41
C VAL A 2 19.81 9.73 28.96
N LEU A 3 20.00 8.95 27.89
CA LEU A 3 21.29 8.70 27.26
C LEU A 3 21.46 9.64 26.06
N LEU A 4 22.66 10.19 25.92
CA LEU A 4 23.05 11.08 24.83
C LEU A 4 24.11 10.40 23.96
N THR A 5 24.18 10.77 22.69
CA THR A 5 25.24 10.31 21.78
C THR A 5 26.54 11.04 22.09
N THR A 6 27.62 10.30 22.33
CA THR A 6 28.95 10.87 22.55
C THR A 6 29.47 11.53 21.28
N THR A 7 29.87 12.79 21.37
CA THR A 7 30.47 13.59 20.27
C THR A 7 32.00 13.62 20.42
N PRO A 8 32.77 13.92 19.36
CA PRO A 8 34.22 14.05 19.45
C PRO A 8 34.64 15.10 20.50
N ARG A 9 33.88 16.19 20.66
CA ARG A 9 34.14 17.21 21.70
C ARG A 9 34.04 16.67 23.12
N ILE A 10 33.14 15.71 23.34
CA ILE A 10 33.02 15.04 24.63
C ILE A 10 34.22 14.13 24.86
N LEU A 11 34.72 13.45 23.83
CA LEU A 11 35.94 12.63 23.92
C LEU A 11 37.19 13.49 24.18
N ASP A 12 37.31 14.63 23.49
CA ASP A 12 38.41 15.58 23.72
C ASP A 12 38.38 16.15 25.14
N ALA A 13 37.18 16.47 25.63
CA ALA A 13 36.96 16.94 26.99
C ALA A 13 37.36 15.87 28.02
N ILE A 14 37.04 14.60 27.76
CA ILE A 14 37.44 13.45 28.59
C ILE A 14 38.96 13.27 28.58
N ALA A 15 39.61 13.43 27.42
CA ALA A 15 41.07 13.31 27.28
C ALA A 15 41.84 14.43 27.99
N ALA A 16 41.21 15.58 28.22
CA ALA A 16 41.81 16.71 28.94
C ALA A 16 41.81 16.56 30.48
N LEU A 17 41.10 15.56 31.03
CA LEU A 17 41.09 15.32 32.48
C LEU A 17 42.30 14.51 32.92
N SER A 18 42.77 14.79 34.14
CA SER A 18 43.81 14.01 34.81
C SER A 18 43.30 12.64 35.27
N SER A 19 44.21 11.70 35.54
CA SER A 19 43.88 10.32 35.92
C SER A 19 43.00 10.21 37.18
N SER A 20 43.12 11.15 38.12
CA SER A 20 42.31 11.21 39.35
C SER A 20 40.89 11.74 39.08
N GLU A 21 40.75 12.73 38.20
CA GLU A 21 39.46 13.27 37.78
C GLU A 21 38.69 12.27 36.90
N LEU A 22 39.40 11.48 36.09
CA LEU A 22 38.83 10.36 35.34
C LEU A 22 38.25 9.27 36.25
N GLN A 23 38.89 8.99 37.39
CA GLN A 23 38.36 8.06 38.40
C GLN A 23 37.10 8.62 39.08
N GLN A 24 37.03 9.92 39.34
CA GLN A 24 35.81 10.55 39.87
C GLN A 24 34.68 10.59 38.84
N ALA A 25 35.01 10.84 37.57
CA ALA A 25 34.06 10.83 36.46
C ALA A 25 33.54 9.41 36.18
N SER A 26 34.38 8.38 36.26
CA SER A 26 33.98 6.98 36.03
C SER A 26 33.03 6.45 37.11
N LEU A 27 33.25 6.85 38.38
CA LEU A 27 32.33 6.54 39.48
C LEU A 27 30.95 7.19 39.31
N ALA A 28 30.88 8.36 38.68
CA ALA A 28 29.63 9.09 38.46
C ALA A 28 28.91 8.73 37.14
N ALA A 29 29.67 8.28 36.13
CA ALA A 29 29.14 7.99 34.79
C ALA A 29 28.81 6.51 34.54
N GLU A 30 29.21 5.60 35.44
CA GLU A 30 29.01 4.13 35.39
C GLU A 30 29.72 3.44 34.21
N GLN A 31 29.74 4.04 33.02
CA GLN A 31 30.55 3.66 31.84
C GLN A 31 31.01 4.92 31.07
N LEU A 32 32.33 5.09 30.91
CA LEU A 32 32.89 6.14 30.06
C LEU A 32 32.84 5.71 28.58
N PRO A 33 32.41 6.59 27.65
CA PRO A 33 32.38 6.27 26.24
C PRO A 33 33.81 6.23 25.66
N THR A 34 34.15 5.14 24.98
CA THR A 34 35.42 4.94 24.27
C THR A 34 35.38 5.31 22.79
N SER A 35 34.19 5.57 22.23
CA SER A 35 34.01 5.87 20.81
C SER A 35 32.90 6.90 20.57
N ALA A 36 33.02 7.63 19.47
CA ALA A 36 32.01 8.58 19.02
C ALA A 36 30.71 7.80 18.67
N GLY A 37 29.58 8.25 19.23
CA GLY A 37 28.29 7.58 19.08
C GLY A 37 27.93 6.60 20.20
N ALA A 38 28.85 6.31 21.14
CA ALA A 38 28.51 5.54 22.34
C ALA A 38 27.53 6.30 23.25
N PRO A 39 26.67 5.59 24.01
CA PRO A 39 25.76 6.22 24.95
C PRO A 39 26.53 6.81 26.14
N ILE A 40 26.24 8.06 26.48
CA ILE A 40 26.68 8.71 27.73
C ILE A 40 25.47 9.18 28.53
N SER A 41 25.49 8.98 29.84
CA SER A 41 24.45 9.49 30.74
C SER A 41 24.55 11.01 30.88
N HIS A 42 23.41 11.70 30.93
CA HIS A 42 23.39 13.15 31.16
C HIS A 42 24.04 13.54 32.52
N THR A 43 23.89 12.71 33.55
CA THR A 43 24.52 12.89 34.85
C THR A 43 26.05 12.78 34.77
N GLY A 44 26.56 11.82 34.01
CA GLY A 44 27.99 11.69 33.73
C GLY A 44 28.56 12.90 33.00
N LEU A 45 27.82 13.42 32.01
CA LEU A 45 28.22 14.62 31.26
C LEU A 45 28.30 15.86 32.17
N LEU A 46 27.34 16.03 33.09
CA LEU A 46 27.38 17.10 34.09
C LEU A 46 28.56 16.96 35.06
N ALA A 47 28.92 15.74 35.46
CA ALA A 47 30.08 15.50 36.31
C ALA A 47 31.38 15.92 35.61
N ILE A 48 31.55 15.52 34.34
CA ILE A 48 32.70 15.90 33.51
C ILE A 48 32.81 17.43 33.38
N HIS A 49 31.69 18.11 33.10
CA HIS A 49 31.70 19.57 33.00
C HIS A 49 32.11 20.27 34.31
N ARG A 50 31.65 19.76 35.46
CA ARG A 50 32.02 20.30 36.79
C ARG A 50 33.51 20.13 37.07
N LEU A 51 34.06 18.96 36.77
CA LEU A 51 35.50 18.69 36.94
C LEU A 51 36.35 19.60 36.05
N LEU A 52 35.98 19.76 34.77
CA LEU A 52 36.67 20.69 33.86
C LEU A 52 36.58 22.14 34.31
N LYS A 53 35.44 22.56 34.88
CA LYS A 53 35.29 23.90 35.43
C LYS A 53 36.23 24.14 36.61
N THR A 54 36.37 23.17 37.51
CA THR A 54 37.29 23.24 38.66
C THR A 54 38.75 23.25 38.20
N SER A 55 39.12 22.35 37.28
CA SER A 55 40.47 22.20 36.74
C SER A 55 40.95 23.45 35.99
N GLN A 56 40.12 23.99 35.10
CA GLN A 56 40.50 25.16 34.30
C GLN A 56 40.51 26.47 35.09
N HIS A 57 39.73 26.55 36.18
CA HIS A 57 39.82 27.66 37.12
C HIS A 57 41.17 27.68 37.84
N ALA A 58 41.73 26.51 38.17
CA ALA A 58 43.07 26.38 38.71
C ALA A 58 44.18 26.68 37.67
N ALA A 59 43.92 26.40 36.39
CA ALA A 59 44.87 26.63 35.29
C ALA A 59 44.78 28.03 34.64
N GLY A 60 43.89 28.92 35.10
CA GLY A 60 43.72 30.27 34.55
C GLY A 60 43.12 30.34 33.13
N ALA A 61 42.55 29.24 32.62
CA ALA A 61 41.94 29.15 31.29
C ALA A 61 40.42 29.37 31.34
N CYS A 62 39.82 29.73 30.20
CA CYS A 62 38.36 29.90 30.09
C CYS A 62 37.67 28.53 30.05
N PRO A 63 36.83 28.16 31.05
CA PRO A 63 36.18 26.86 31.11
C PRO A 63 35.23 26.68 29.91
N PRO A 64 35.25 25.52 29.24
CA PRO A 64 34.33 25.24 28.14
C PRO A 64 32.90 25.26 28.67
N SER A 65 32.07 26.11 28.09
CA SER A 65 30.63 26.12 28.39
C SER A 65 30.02 24.75 28.11
N LEU A 66 29.11 24.31 28.98
CA LEU A 66 28.34 23.08 28.80
C LEU A 66 27.61 23.05 27.43
N ASN A 67 27.21 24.22 26.93
CA ASN A 67 26.62 24.37 25.61
C ASN A 67 27.60 24.02 24.48
N THR A 68 28.89 24.27 24.67
CA THR A 68 29.96 23.90 23.73
C THR A 68 30.20 22.39 23.71
N LEU A 69 30.06 21.73 24.86
CA LEU A 69 30.18 20.28 25.04
C LEU A 69 28.97 19.51 24.46
N LEU A 70 27.76 20.06 24.63
CA LEU A 70 26.51 19.48 24.11
C LEU A 70 26.25 19.73 22.62
N ARG A 71 27.08 20.55 21.95
CA ARG A 71 26.88 20.86 20.54
C ARG A 71 26.98 19.58 19.69
N GLY A 72 25.86 19.22 19.07
CA GLY A 72 25.74 18.01 18.25
C GLY A 72 25.36 16.75 19.02
N ALA A 73 25.17 16.81 20.34
CA ALA A 73 24.67 15.68 21.11
C ALA A 73 23.17 15.48 20.81
N ARG A 74 22.77 14.23 20.54
CA ARG A 74 21.39 13.83 20.29
C ARG A 74 20.99 12.75 21.30
N PRO A 75 19.69 12.55 21.58
CA PRO A 75 19.25 11.39 22.35
C PRO A 75 19.77 10.10 21.72
N TYR A 76 20.40 9.24 22.51
CA TYR A 76 20.88 7.95 22.05
C TYR A 76 19.68 7.04 21.78
N ILE A 77 19.51 6.67 20.52
CA ILE A 77 18.53 5.68 20.10
C ILE A 77 19.31 4.40 19.83
N PRO A 78 19.06 3.31 20.57
CA PRO A 78 19.78 2.07 20.35
C PRO A 78 19.55 1.60 18.91
N PRO A 79 20.57 1.04 18.25
CA PRO A 79 20.40 0.47 16.92
C PRO A 79 19.25 -0.53 16.98
N ARG A 80 18.30 -0.39 16.05
CA ARG A 80 17.13 -1.27 16.00
C ARG A 80 17.64 -2.70 15.97
N ALA A 81 17.21 -3.51 16.94
CA ALA A 81 17.58 -4.92 17.01
C ALA A 81 17.42 -5.56 15.62
N ALA A 82 18.39 -6.38 15.23
CA ALA A 82 18.35 -7.07 13.95
C ALA A 82 16.98 -7.76 13.82
N LYS A 83 16.28 -7.51 12.71
CA LYS A 83 14.97 -8.11 12.47
C LYS A 83 15.15 -9.64 12.58
N PRO A 84 14.24 -10.36 13.27
CA PRO A 84 14.34 -11.80 13.37
C PRO A 84 14.43 -12.40 11.97
N ALA A 85 15.33 -13.38 11.81
CA ALA A 85 15.43 -14.13 10.56
C ALA A 85 14.07 -14.75 10.24
N LYS A 86 13.65 -14.70 8.97
CA LYS A 86 12.38 -15.30 8.54
C LYS A 86 12.44 -16.81 8.81
N SER A 87 11.35 -17.37 9.34
CA SER A 87 11.27 -18.82 9.58
C SER A 87 11.43 -19.59 8.26
N PRO A 88 12.05 -20.79 8.28
CA PRO A 88 12.24 -21.59 7.07
C PRO A 88 10.91 -21.96 6.40
N GLU A 89 9.86 -22.22 7.19
CA GLU A 89 8.50 -22.45 6.69
C GLU A 89 7.95 -21.25 5.90
N TYR A 90 8.17 -20.02 6.41
CA TYR A 90 7.73 -18.81 5.73
C TYR A 90 8.49 -18.60 4.42
N VAL A 91 9.79 -18.90 4.40
CA VAL A 91 10.60 -18.83 3.17
C VAL A 91 10.09 -19.83 2.13
N ALA A 92 9.80 -21.06 2.54
CA ALA A 92 9.21 -22.09 1.68
C ALA A 92 7.85 -21.66 1.12
N LEU A 93 6.99 -21.07 1.97
CA LEU A 93 5.70 -20.51 1.55
C LEU A 93 5.88 -19.39 0.51
N MET A 94 6.80 -18.46 0.74
CA MET A 94 7.07 -17.37 -0.20
C MET A 94 7.64 -17.88 -1.53
N ALA A 95 8.46 -18.93 -1.51
CA ALA A 95 8.96 -19.57 -2.72
C ALA A 95 7.81 -20.20 -3.52
N ARG A 96 6.91 -20.92 -2.84
CA ARG A 96 5.71 -21.48 -3.46
C ARG A 96 4.81 -20.41 -4.09
N LEU A 97 4.58 -19.30 -3.38
CA LEU A 97 3.74 -18.21 -3.89
C LEU A 97 4.33 -17.53 -5.13
N ARG A 98 5.66 -17.35 -5.18
CA ARG A 98 6.32 -16.81 -6.38
C ARG A 98 6.23 -17.77 -7.56
N ALA A 99 6.47 -19.05 -7.33
CA ALA A 99 6.34 -20.07 -8.37
C ALA A 99 4.91 -20.12 -8.94
N GLU A 100 3.89 -20.00 -8.09
CA GLU A 100 2.49 -19.95 -8.54
C GLU A 100 2.19 -18.68 -9.36
N GLN A 101 2.74 -17.53 -8.96
CA GLN A 101 2.60 -16.29 -9.72
C GLN A 101 3.28 -16.38 -11.08
N GLU A 102 4.51 -16.86 -11.13
CA GLU A 102 5.27 -17.07 -12.37
C GLU A 102 4.54 -18.04 -13.31
N GLN A 103 3.95 -19.12 -12.78
CA GLN A 103 3.12 -20.03 -13.57
C GLN A 103 1.88 -19.35 -14.15
N ARG A 104 1.20 -18.49 -13.38
CA ARG A 104 0.05 -17.73 -13.87
C ARG A 104 0.46 -16.75 -14.97
N GLU A 105 1.59 -16.06 -14.79
CA GLU A 105 2.14 -15.15 -15.80
C GLU A 105 2.55 -15.88 -17.06
N TYR A 106 3.25 -17.02 -16.93
CA TYR A 106 3.59 -17.87 -18.07
C TYR A 106 2.36 -18.36 -18.80
N ARG A 107 1.36 -18.88 -18.08
CA ARG A 107 0.07 -19.31 -18.67
C ARG A 107 -0.65 -18.15 -19.37
N ALA A 108 -0.58 -16.95 -18.82
CA ALA A 108 -1.15 -15.76 -19.43
C ALA A 108 -0.39 -15.36 -20.72
N MET A 109 0.95 -15.42 -20.72
CA MET A 109 1.76 -15.14 -21.91
C MET A 109 1.58 -16.21 -22.99
N VAL A 110 1.48 -17.49 -22.63
CA VAL A 110 1.18 -18.59 -23.55
C VAL A 110 -0.23 -18.41 -24.12
N ALA A 111 -1.25 -18.17 -23.29
CA ALA A 111 -2.60 -17.90 -23.77
C ALA A 111 -2.67 -16.62 -24.63
N GLN A 112 -1.86 -15.60 -24.32
CA GLN A 112 -1.74 -14.39 -25.15
C GLN A 112 -1.04 -14.68 -26.47
N ARG A 113 -0.03 -15.57 -26.48
CA ARG A 113 0.66 -16.03 -27.69
C ARG A 113 -0.29 -16.86 -28.56
N ASP A 114 -1.07 -17.76 -27.97
CA ASP A 114 -2.09 -18.55 -28.66
C ASP A 114 -3.18 -17.65 -29.26
N ARG A 115 -3.60 -16.59 -28.55
CA ARG A 115 -4.49 -15.53 -29.08
C ARG A 115 -3.87 -14.71 -30.22
N GLY A 116 -2.54 -14.69 -30.34
CA GLY A 116 -1.82 -13.99 -31.41
C GLY A 116 -1.60 -14.85 -32.66
N SER A 117 -1.70 -16.18 -32.55
CA SER A 117 -1.52 -17.13 -33.65
C SER A 117 -2.81 -17.79 -34.14
N GLY A 118 -3.95 -17.50 -33.52
CA GLY A 118 -5.26 -18.03 -33.91
C GLY A 118 -6.35 -16.98 -33.80
N GLU A 119 -6.85 -16.51 -34.93
CA GLU A 119 -8.26 -16.13 -35.03
C GLU A 119 -9.13 -17.26 -34.44
N CYS A 120 -10.20 -16.89 -33.74
CA CYS A 120 -11.31 -17.75 -33.32
C CYS A 120 -11.05 -18.74 -32.16
N ALA A 121 -10.70 -18.25 -30.96
CA ALA A 121 -11.00 -18.96 -29.72
C ALA A 121 -12.27 -18.38 -29.08
N ASP A 122 -13.37 -18.78 -29.69
CA ASP A 122 -14.70 -19.05 -29.13
C ASP A 122 -14.75 -19.11 -27.57
N GLU A 123 -14.85 -17.95 -26.92
CA GLU A 123 -15.37 -17.84 -25.55
C GLU A 123 -16.89 -17.99 -25.66
N LYS A 124 -17.31 -19.24 -25.91
CA LYS A 124 -18.69 -19.67 -26.09
C LYS A 124 -19.51 -19.28 -24.86
N ASP A 125 -20.21 -18.17 -25.01
CA ASP A 125 -21.64 -18.06 -24.85
C ASP A 125 -22.35 -18.53 -23.56
N ASP A 126 -21.71 -18.80 -22.42
CA ASP A 126 -22.44 -19.28 -21.21
C ASP A 126 -23.45 -18.27 -20.62
N ILE A 127 -23.33 -16.99 -20.97
CA ILE A 127 -24.26 -15.91 -20.55
C ILE A 127 -25.44 -15.73 -21.52
N TYR A 128 -25.37 -16.27 -22.74
CA TYR A 128 -26.42 -16.15 -23.74
C TYR A 128 -27.58 -17.15 -23.60
N PRO A 129 -27.42 -18.43 -23.13
CA PRO A 129 -28.53 -19.37 -23.12
C PRO A 129 -29.59 -18.96 -22.09
N SER A 130 -29.21 -18.42 -20.93
CA SER A 130 -30.17 -17.96 -19.92
C SER A 130 -30.93 -16.71 -20.37
N LEU A 131 -30.26 -15.79 -21.07
CA LEU A 131 -30.90 -14.59 -21.63
C LEU A 131 -31.89 -14.96 -22.74
N VAL A 132 -31.47 -15.77 -23.70
CA VAL A 132 -32.31 -16.23 -24.81
C VAL A 132 -33.50 -17.04 -24.26
N PHE A 133 -33.27 -17.90 -23.28
CA PHE A 133 -34.34 -18.66 -22.63
C PHE A 133 -35.35 -17.76 -21.90
N ASN A 134 -34.90 -16.70 -21.23
CA ASN A 134 -35.80 -15.75 -20.56
C ASN A 134 -36.71 -15.03 -21.57
N ILE A 135 -36.12 -14.54 -22.67
CA ILE A 135 -36.86 -13.88 -23.76
C ILE A 135 -37.83 -14.85 -24.45
N LEU A 136 -37.44 -16.12 -24.64
CA LEU A 136 -38.33 -17.12 -25.22
C LEU A 136 -39.48 -17.48 -24.27
N LEU A 137 -39.19 -17.63 -22.98
CA LEU A 137 -40.19 -17.97 -21.97
C LEU A 137 -41.24 -16.87 -21.82
N SER A 138 -40.84 -15.60 -21.82
CA SER A 138 -41.76 -14.46 -21.75
C SER A 138 -42.65 -14.36 -22.99
N VAL A 139 -42.09 -14.53 -24.20
CA VAL A 139 -42.84 -14.49 -25.46
C VAL A 139 -43.87 -15.63 -25.53
N VAL A 140 -43.47 -16.85 -25.16
CA VAL A 140 -44.37 -18.01 -25.14
C VAL A 140 -45.47 -17.83 -24.11
N MET A 141 -45.13 -17.44 -22.88
CA MET A 141 -46.11 -17.22 -21.82
C MET A 141 -47.10 -16.10 -22.16
N CYS A 142 -46.63 -15.01 -22.78
CA CYS A 142 -47.50 -13.93 -23.24
C CYS A 142 -48.45 -14.40 -24.37
N SER A 143 -47.91 -15.14 -25.34
CA SER A 143 -48.71 -15.68 -26.45
C SER A 143 -49.82 -16.61 -25.94
N VAL A 144 -49.49 -17.51 -25.00
CA VAL A 144 -50.47 -18.43 -24.38
C VAL A 144 -51.50 -17.66 -23.54
N ALA A 145 -51.08 -16.67 -22.75
CA ALA A 145 -52.01 -15.86 -21.97
C ALA A 145 -53.03 -15.15 -22.86
N VAL A 146 -52.58 -14.53 -23.95
CA VAL A 146 -53.47 -13.86 -24.94
C VAL A 146 -54.38 -14.88 -25.65
N PHE A 147 -53.89 -16.08 -25.93
CA PHE A 147 -54.70 -17.15 -26.53
C PHE A 147 -55.80 -17.68 -25.60
N VAL A 148 -55.54 -17.71 -24.29
CA VAL A 148 -56.51 -18.08 -23.25
C VAL A 148 -57.56 -16.97 -23.06
N VAL A 149 -57.14 -15.71 -23.00
CA VAL A 149 -58.05 -14.56 -22.87
C VAL A 149 -59.00 -14.46 -24.07
N THR A 150 -58.48 -14.71 -25.27
CA THR A 150 -59.29 -14.70 -26.50
C THR A 150 -60.13 -15.98 -26.66
N ARG A 151 -60.20 -16.88 -25.66
CA ARG A 151 -60.92 -18.16 -25.76
C ARG A 151 -62.40 -18.06 -26.09
N TYR A 152 -63.06 -17.00 -25.67
CA TYR A 152 -64.48 -16.78 -25.91
C TYR A 152 -64.80 -16.20 -27.29
N TRP A 153 -63.79 -15.94 -28.13
CA TRP A 153 -63.99 -15.41 -29.47
C TRP A 153 -64.36 -16.55 -30.43
N SER A 154 -65.41 -16.33 -31.23
CA SER A 154 -66.01 -17.35 -32.11
C SER A 154 -65.07 -17.77 -33.26
N SER A 155 -64.17 -16.89 -33.71
CA SER A 155 -63.25 -17.14 -34.81
C SER A 155 -61.90 -17.70 -34.35
N ALA A 156 -61.65 -18.98 -34.62
CA ALA A 156 -60.38 -19.64 -34.28
C ALA A 156 -59.15 -18.95 -34.89
N GLY A 157 -59.24 -18.47 -36.14
CA GLY A 157 -58.12 -17.82 -36.83
C GLY A 157 -57.70 -16.49 -36.20
N VAL A 158 -58.66 -15.66 -35.79
CA VAL A 158 -58.38 -14.37 -35.14
C VAL A 158 -57.68 -14.57 -33.80
N ARG A 159 -58.04 -15.62 -33.05
CA ARG A 159 -57.40 -15.95 -31.78
C ARG A 159 -55.91 -16.24 -31.95
N VAL A 160 -55.57 -17.06 -32.94
CA VAL A 160 -54.19 -17.42 -33.25
C VAL A 160 -53.41 -16.20 -33.71
N LEU A 161 -53.98 -15.39 -34.62
CA LEU A 161 -53.33 -14.18 -35.13
C LEU A 161 -53.06 -13.16 -34.02
N VAL A 162 -54.02 -12.94 -33.11
CA VAL A 162 -53.86 -12.00 -32.00
C VAL A 162 -52.83 -12.50 -30.99
N SER A 163 -52.82 -13.80 -30.67
CA SER A 163 -51.80 -14.37 -29.75
C SER A 163 -50.38 -14.34 -30.33
N LEU A 164 -50.23 -14.63 -31.63
CA LEU A 164 -48.92 -14.64 -32.30
C LEU A 164 -48.41 -13.21 -32.50
N GLY A 165 -49.29 -12.27 -32.82
CA GLY A 165 -48.98 -10.85 -32.89
C GLY A 165 -48.55 -10.27 -31.54
N ALA A 166 -49.24 -10.62 -30.44
CA ALA A 166 -48.86 -10.18 -29.10
C ALA A 166 -47.47 -10.68 -28.71
N GLY A 167 -47.15 -11.95 -28.97
CA GLY A 167 -45.81 -12.51 -28.74
C GLY A 167 -44.72 -11.80 -29.55
N LEU A 168 -44.98 -11.48 -30.82
CA LEU A 168 -44.04 -10.76 -31.68
C LEU A 168 -43.75 -9.35 -31.16
N VAL A 169 -44.77 -8.61 -30.72
CA VAL A 169 -44.61 -7.26 -30.16
C VAL A 169 -43.76 -7.30 -28.89
N VAL A 170 -44.03 -8.25 -27.99
CA VAL A 170 -43.27 -8.41 -26.74
C VAL A 170 -41.81 -8.80 -27.03
N GLY A 171 -41.59 -9.72 -27.98
CA GLY A 171 -40.23 -10.11 -28.38
C GLY A 171 -39.42 -8.94 -28.93
N VAL A 172 -40.03 -8.09 -29.78
CA VAL A 172 -39.36 -6.87 -30.29
C VAL A 172 -39.05 -5.89 -29.16
N ALA A 173 -39.97 -5.71 -28.21
CA ALA A 173 -39.77 -4.83 -27.07
C ALA A 173 -38.58 -5.28 -26.19
N GLU A 174 -38.51 -6.57 -25.85
CA GLU A 174 -37.45 -7.11 -24.99
C GLU A 174 -36.07 -7.03 -25.66
N VAL A 175 -35.96 -7.43 -26.94
CA VAL A 175 -34.72 -7.32 -27.70
C VAL A 175 -34.29 -5.85 -27.84
N GLY A 176 -35.26 -4.94 -28.05
CA GLY A 176 -35.01 -3.50 -28.11
C GLY A 176 -34.45 -2.94 -26.80
N VAL A 177 -35.03 -3.30 -25.66
CA VAL A 177 -34.54 -2.88 -24.33
C VAL A 177 -33.10 -3.36 -24.12
N TYR A 178 -32.80 -4.61 -24.48
CA TYR A 178 -31.45 -5.15 -24.38
C TYR A 178 -30.47 -4.47 -25.33
N ALA A 179 -30.86 -4.20 -26.57
CA ALA A 179 -30.04 -3.48 -27.54
C ALA A 179 -29.69 -2.06 -27.07
N ILE A 180 -30.66 -1.35 -26.47
CA ILE A 180 -30.44 -0.03 -25.87
C ILE A 180 -29.50 -0.14 -24.66
N TYR A 181 -29.71 -1.12 -23.80
CA TYR A 181 -28.82 -1.38 -22.66
C TYR A 181 -27.38 -1.63 -23.11
N LEU A 182 -27.17 -2.50 -24.10
CA LEU A 182 -25.84 -2.78 -24.67
C LEU A 182 -25.20 -1.53 -25.24
N ARG A 183 -25.98 -0.70 -25.94
CA ARG A 183 -25.48 0.57 -26.47
C ARG A 183 -25.01 1.50 -25.35
N ASN A 184 -25.80 1.66 -24.29
CA ASN A 184 -25.45 2.52 -23.16
C ASN A 184 -24.20 2.02 -22.41
N VAL A 185 -24.10 0.71 -22.18
CA VAL A 185 -22.92 0.11 -21.54
C VAL A 185 -21.66 0.27 -22.40
N ARG A 186 -21.76 0.06 -23.72
CA ARG A 186 -20.64 0.29 -24.65
C ARG A 186 -20.16 1.74 -24.59
N VAL A 187 -21.08 2.70 -24.67
CA VAL A 187 -20.79 4.14 -24.57
C VAL A 187 -20.13 4.49 -23.23
N GLY A 188 -20.58 3.88 -22.12
CA GLY A 188 -19.96 4.06 -20.80
C GLY A 188 -18.52 3.57 -20.73
N ARG A 189 -18.26 2.35 -21.24
CA ARG A 189 -16.93 1.74 -21.24
C ARG A 189 -15.94 2.48 -22.15
N GLU A 190 -16.41 3.04 -23.26
CA GLU A 190 -15.58 3.89 -24.13
C GLU A 190 -15.14 5.18 -23.43
N LYS A 191 -16.05 5.82 -22.68
CA LYS A 191 -15.73 7.01 -21.88
C LYS A 191 -14.73 6.70 -20.76
N GLU A 192 -14.84 5.53 -20.14
CA GLU A 192 -13.92 5.10 -19.07
C GLU A 192 -12.54 4.72 -19.62
N ARG A 193 -12.47 4.03 -20.77
CA ARG A 193 -11.21 3.68 -21.44
C ARG A 193 -10.40 4.90 -21.90
N ARG A 194 -11.07 6.01 -22.21
CA ARG A 194 -10.40 7.28 -22.56
C ARG A 194 -9.74 7.94 -21.34
N LYS A 195 -10.16 7.62 -20.12
CA LYS A 195 -9.55 8.10 -18.86
C LYS A 195 -8.49 7.11 -18.36
N LYS A 196 -7.42 6.87 -19.13
CA LYS A 196 -6.25 6.17 -18.60
C LYS A 196 -5.42 7.15 -17.78
N GLU A 197 -5.44 6.99 -16.46
CA GLU A 197 -4.58 7.72 -15.54
C GLU A 197 -3.10 7.50 -15.91
N LYS A 198 -2.38 8.61 -16.11
CA LYS A 198 -0.92 8.61 -16.28
C LYS A 198 -0.28 8.15 -14.97
N LYS A 199 0.12 6.88 -14.91
CA LYS A 199 0.95 6.37 -13.81
C LYS A 199 2.38 6.89 -14.01
N ILE A 200 2.73 7.94 -13.29
CA ILE A 200 4.11 8.37 -13.15
C ILE A 200 4.79 7.36 -12.23
N LEU A 201 5.66 6.53 -12.81
CA LEU A 201 6.54 5.62 -12.10
C LEU A 201 7.69 6.45 -11.53
N ILE A 202 7.61 6.83 -10.26
CA ILE A 202 8.78 7.31 -9.52
C ILE A 202 9.50 6.05 -9.05
N VAL A 203 10.52 5.67 -9.82
CA VAL A 203 11.55 4.72 -9.36
C VAL A 203 12.44 5.51 -8.40
N GLU A 204 12.13 5.46 -7.11
CA GLU A 204 13.04 5.95 -6.08
C GLU A 204 13.83 4.76 -5.53
N GLN A 205 15.14 4.79 -5.75
CA GLN A 205 16.07 3.83 -5.19
C GLN A 205 16.04 3.92 -3.65
N GLY A 206 15.92 2.76 -2.99
CA GLY A 206 16.28 2.63 -1.58
C GLY A 206 15.16 2.79 -0.57
N GLY A 207 14.29 1.77 -0.48
CA GLY A 207 13.43 1.56 0.69
C GLY A 207 12.07 1.04 0.29
N GLU A 208 11.72 -0.18 0.74
CA GLU A 208 10.41 -0.80 0.50
C GLU A 208 9.26 0.14 0.90
N VAL A 209 8.71 0.87 -0.08
CA VAL A 209 7.44 1.58 0.06
C VAL A 209 6.33 0.56 -0.18
N ILE A 210 5.68 0.17 0.90
CA ILE A 210 4.53 -0.74 0.88
C ILE A 210 3.35 0.01 0.23
N TRP A 211 3.08 -0.30 -1.03
CA TRP A 211 1.90 0.17 -1.73
C TRP A 211 0.68 -0.68 -1.32
N GLY A 212 -0.19 -0.13 -0.47
CA GLY A 212 -1.46 -0.76 -0.11
C GLY A 212 -2.60 -0.29 -1.03
N ARG A 213 -3.12 -1.19 -1.86
CA ARG A 213 -4.31 -0.93 -2.71
C ARG A 213 -5.57 -1.01 -1.84
N GLY A 214 -6.29 0.10 -1.68
CA GLY A 214 -7.58 0.11 -0.99
C GLY A 214 -8.66 -0.64 -1.77
N LYS A 215 -9.72 -1.08 -1.08
CA LYS A 215 -10.88 -1.84 -1.64
C LYS A 215 -11.58 -1.14 -2.84
N HIS A 216 -11.31 0.15 -3.07
CA HIS A 216 -11.83 0.94 -4.19
C HIS A 216 -10.75 1.43 -5.18
N GLY A 217 -9.56 0.81 -5.19
CA GLY A 217 -8.53 1.08 -6.22
C GLY A 217 -7.74 2.38 -6.10
N GLY A 218 -8.04 3.25 -5.12
CA GLY A 218 -7.26 4.46 -4.87
C GLY A 218 -5.95 4.20 -4.10
N MET A 219 -4.82 4.68 -4.64
CA MET A 219 -3.51 4.65 -4.00
C MET A 219 -3.44 5.77 -2.95
N ARG A 220 -3.70 5.47 -1.68
CA ARG A 220 -3.60 6.48 -0.61
C ARG A 220 -2.17 6.52 -0.07
N ARG A 221 -1.40 7.57 -0.41
CA ARG A 221 -0.20 7.96 0.35
C ARG A 221 -0.67 8.33 1.76
N ARG A 222 -0.46 7.46 2.76
CA ARG A 222 -0.54 7.90 4.16
C ARG A 222 0.73 8.67 4.49
N VAL A 223 0.67 9.96 4.15
CA VAL A 223 1.26 11.14 4.78
C VAL A 223 2.34 10.82 5.84
N ARG A 224 3.59 10.69 5.37
CA ARG A 224 4.82 10.86 6.18
C ARG A 224 5.12 12.36 6.44
N GLU A 225 4.45 13.28 5.74
CA GLU A 225 4.68 14.73 5.90
C GLU A 225 4.16 15.29 7.25
N LYS A 226 3.20 14.62 7.91
CA LYS A 226 2.66 15.10 9.20
C LYS A 226 3.65 14.88 10.34
N TRP A 227 4.47 13.83 10.27
CA TRP A 227 5.52 13.53 11.26
C TRP A 227 6.71 14.49 11.15
N GLU A 228 7.08 14.92 9.94
CA GLU A 228 8.19 15.86 9.74
C GLU A 228 7.82 17.31 10.10
N ARG A 229 6.57 17.74 9.82
CA ARG A 229 6.10 19.07 10.23
C ARG A 229 5.93 19.23 11.74
N GLU A 230 5.61 18.15 12.47
CA GLU A 230 5.54 18.18 13.94
C GLU A 230 6.94 18.13 14.58
N GLN A 231 7.94 17.51 13.93
CA GLN A 231 9.35 17.56 14.36
C GLN A 231 9.97 18.96 14.14
N GLN A 232 9.59 19.68 13.07
CA GLN A 232 10.16 21.00 12.77
C GLN A 232 9.52 22.16 13.56
N LYS A 233 8.30 22.00 14.08
CA LYS A 233 7.65 23.01 14.95
C LYS A 233 8.02 22.88 16.43
N GLY A 234 8.71 21.80 16.81
CA GLY A 234 9.15 21.54 18.17
C GLY A 234 10.64 21.77 18.42
N SER A 235 11.37 22.33 17.45
CA SER A 235 12.80 22.65 17.57
C SER A 235 13.05 24.15 17.57
#